data_AF-X1K8K2-F1
#
_entry.id   AF-X1K8K2-F1
#
_cell.length_a   1.000
_cell.length_b   1.000
_cell.length_c   1.000
_cell.angle_alpha   90.00
_cell.angle_beta   90.00
_cell.angle_gamma   90.00
#
_symmetry.space_group_name_H-M   'P 1'
#
loop_
_entity.id
_entity.type
_entity.pdbx_description
1 polymer ?
#
loop_
_entity_poly.entity_id
_entity_poly.type
_entity_poly.pdbx_seq_one_letter_code
_entity_poly.pdbx_strand_id
1 'polypeptide(L)'
;MQQAANIIISATSNRKEVLPGADYIVISIAIDREECWKSDYEIALKYNISHYAENGGPAGFIHSARNISLILPILEDINKLCPNAFLLNFTNPMQRVCTAINKVSSIKFVGMCHQIYFGYFILGMAFAKELGINIKEDPRFVWKDEFMDYHFKISNKAMEYFDIKAAGINHFTWMLDVREKETGRDIYGVLKKKMNDLPPEFEPLTQELFEIFDYIPVAG
;
A
#
# COMPACT_ATOMS: atom_id res chain seq x y z
N MET A 1 -30.50 13.23 14.50
CA MET A 1 -29.39 12.64 15.28
C MET A 1 -29.42 11.14 15.05
N GLN A 2 -28.45 10.58 14.34
CA GLN A 2 -28.24 9.12 14.29
C GLN A 2 -27.12 8.78 15.28
N GLN A 3 -27.52 8.40 16.49
CA GLN A 3 -26.66 7.68 17.44
C GLN A 3 -26.68 6.21 17.01
N ALA A 4 -25.70 5.79 16.22
CA ALA A 4 -25.57 4.37 15.84
C ALA A 4 -24.41 3.66 16.55
N ALA A 5 -23.51 4.37 17.23
CA ALA A 5 -22.41 3.72 17.94
C ALA A 5 -22.06 4.46 19.23
N ASN A 6 -22.08 3.76 20.36
CA ASN A 6 -21.58 4.22 21.65
C ASN A 6 -20.04 4.25 21.65
N ILE A 7 -19.45 5.08 20.78
CA ILE A 7 -17.99 5.24 20.65
C ILE A 7 -17.58 6.51 21.38
N ILE A 8 -16.60 6.39 22.28
CA ILE A 8 -15.96 7.52 22.95
C ILE A 8 -14.70 7.86 22.16
N ILE A 9 -14.58 9.13 21.74
CA ILE A 9 -13.41 9.65 21.01
C ILE A 9 -12.73 10.70 21.89
N SER A 10 -11.41 10.59 22.05
CA SER A 10 -10.58 11.55 22.77
C SER A 10 -9.26 11.78 22.03
N ALA A 11 -8.55 12.85 22.38
CA ALA A 11 -7.26 13.19 21.81
C ALA A 11 -6.33 13.75 22.90
N THR A 12 -5.03 13.47 22.78
CA THR A 12 -3.98 14.00 23.65
C THR A 12 -2.69 14.14 22.86
N SER A 13 -1.82 15.07 23.26
CA SER A 13 -0.43 15.16 22.78
C SER A 13 0.52 14.27 23.58
N ASN A 14 0.04 13.68 24.69
CA ASN A 14 0.81 12.78 25.54
C ASN A 14 0.32 11.33 25.40
N ARG A 15 1.00 10.57 24.53
CA ARG A 15 0.65 9.16 24.27
C ARG A 15 0.58 8.29 25.54
N LYS A 16 1.31 8.63 26.59
CA LYS A 16 1.36 7.85 27.85
C LYS A 16 0.04 7.84 28.61
N GLU A 17 -0.87 8.77 28.32
CA GLU A 17 -2.21 8.83 28.90
C GLU A 17 -3.18 7.84 28.25
N VAL A 18 -2.93 7.44 27.00
CA VAL A 18 -3.86 6.63 26.18
C VAL A 18 -3.34 5.23 25.85
N LEU A 19 -2.04 4.99 26.01
CA LEU A 19 -1.46 3.66 25.82
C LEU A 19 -1.91 2.61 26.87
N PRO A 20 -2.04 2.93 28.18
CA PRO A 20 -2.44 1.95 29.17
C PRO A 20 -3.80 1.32 28.86
N GLY A 21 -3.84 0.00 28.78
CA GLY A 21 -5.06 -0.76 28.50
C GLY A 21 -5.48 -0.80 27.02
N ALA A 22 -4.69 -0.26 26.09
CA ALA A 22 -4.99 -0.37 24.66
C ALA A 22 -4.88 -1.82 24.16
N ASP A 23 -5.88 -2.29 23.42
CA ASP A 23 -5.86 -3.59 22.74
C ASP A 23 -5.21 -3.50 21.35
N TYR A 24 -5.42 -2.37 20.66
CA TYR A 24 -4.91 -2.10 19.32
C TYR A 24 -4.28 -0.71 19.28
N ILE A 25 -3.20 -0.59 18.51
CA ILE A 25 -2.48 0.66 18.32
C ILE A 25 -2.29 0.86 16.84
N VAL A 26 -2.68 2.02 16.32
CA VAL A 26 -2.44 2.38 14.92
C VAL A 26 -1.34 3.42 14.87
N ILE A 27 -0.28 3.17 14.11
CA ILE A 27 0.74 4.18 13.78
C ILE A 27 0.64 4.55 12.31
N SER A 28 0.40 5.83 12.06
CA SER A 28 0.32 6.44 10.74
C SER A 28 0.94 7.83 10.83
N ILE A 29 2.26 7.87 11.00
CA ILE A 29 2.98 9.07 11.38
C ILE A 29 3.85 9.53 10.21
N ALA A 30 3.80 10.81 9.89
CA ALA A 30 4.75 11.46 9.00
C ALA A 30 4.89 12.93 9.44
N ILE A 31 6.08 13.32 9.91
CA ILE A 31 6.37 14.70 10.31
C ILE A 31 6.94 15.43 9.10
N ASP A 32 6.39 16.61 8.79
CA ASP A 32 6.82 17.49 7.69
C ASP A 32 7.01 16.75 6.36
N ARG A 33 6.11 15.79 6.07
CA ARG A 33 6.26 14.78 5.00
C ARG A 33 6.66 15.41 3.68
N GLU A 34 5.88 16.39 3.20
CA GLU A 34 6.06 16.98 1.89
C GLU A 34 7.36 17.78 1.78
N GLU A 35 7.72 18.53 2.83
CA GLU A 35 8.95 19.32 2.85
C GLU A 35 10.18 18.39 2.88
N CYS A 36 10.16 17.36 3.73
CA CYS A 36 11.19 16.35 3.78
C CYS A 36 11.32 15.60 2.45
N TRP A 37 10.20 15.21 1.84
CA TRP A 37 10.16 14.47 0.58
C TRP A 37 10.67 15.32 -0.59
N LYS A 38 10.27 16.59 -0.66
CA LYS A 38 10.80 17.55 -1.64
C LYS A 38 12.31 17.72 -1.48
N SER A 39 12.79 17.92 -0.26
CA SER A 39 14.22 18.07 0.03
C SER A 39 15.02 16.83 -0.39
N ASP A 40 14.54 15.65 -0.01
CA ASP A 40 15.11 14.35 -0.38
C ASP A 40 15.25 14.20 -1.91
N TYR A 41 14.20 14.53 -2.65
CA TYR A 41 14.16 14.46 -4.11
C TYR A 41 15.09 15.50 -4.76
N GLU A 42 15.05 16.76 -4.32
CA GLU A 42 15.91 17.83 -4.83
C GLU A 42 17.40 17.56 -4.58
N ILE A 43 17.75 16.95 -3.44
CA ILE A 43 19.12 16.54 -3.16
C ILE A 43 19.57 15.45 -4.14
N ALA A 44 18.74 14.43 -4.39
CA ALA A 44 19.07 13.35 -5.32
C ALA A 44 19.22 13.86 -6.76
N LEU A 45 18.37 14.81 -7.18
CA LEU A 45 18.44 15.43 -8.50
C LEU A 45 19.76 16.17 -8.76
N LYS A 46 20.40 16.76 -7.74
CA LYS A 46 21.75 17.37 -7.89
C LYS A 46 22.81 16.37 -8.36
N TYR A 47 22.56 15.07 -8.18
CA TYR A 47 23.39 13.96 -8.63
C TYR A 47 22.78 13.20 -9.81
N ASN A 48 21.80 13.78 -10.50
CA ASN A 48 21.08 13.17 -11.63
C ASN A 48 20.34 11.87 -11.29
N ILE A 49 19.91 11.71 -10.03
CA ILE A 49 19.13 10.55 -9.58
C ILE A 49 17.66 10.95 -9.49
N SER A 50 16.82 10.36 -10.35
CA SER A 50 15.36 10.43 -10.24
C SER A 50 14.85 9.18 -9.53
N HIS A 51 14.00 9.35 -8.52
CA HIS A 51 13.49 8.25 -7.72
C HIS A 51 12.19 8.59 -6.98
N TYR A 52 11.49 7.54 -6.54
CA TYR A 52 10.42 7.65 -5.56
C TYR A 52 11.02 7.55 -4.14
N ALA A 53 11.38 8.73 -3.60
CA ALA A 53 12.18 8.90 -2.38
C ALA A 53 11.61 8.24 -1.10
N GLU A 54 10.34 7.82 -1.08
CA GLU A 54 9.70 7.22 0.09
C GLU A 54 10.09 5.75 0.30
N ASN A 55 10.25 4.97 -0.77
CA ASN A 55 10.44 3.52 -0.68
C ASN A 55 11.84 3.08 -1.10
N GLY A 56 12.45 3.74 -2.08
CA GLY A 56 13.68 3.30 -2.73
C GLY A 56 14.75 4.39 -2.87
N GLY A 57 15.90 3.98 -3.40
CA GLY A 57 17.02 4.89 -3.69
C GLY A 57 17.64 5.54 -2.44
N PRO A 58 18.51 6.54 -2.64
CA PRO A 58 19.27 7.17 -1.55
C PRO A 58 18.37 7.88 -0.54
N ALA A 59 17.33 8.57 -0.98
CA ALA A 59 16.38 9.23 -0.08
C ALA A 59 15.53 8.23 0.72
N GLY A 60 15.26 7.04 0.17
CA GLY A 60 14.57 5.98 0.91
C GLY A 60 15.29 5.66 2.21
N PHE A 61 16.62 5.69 2.25
CA PHE A 61 17.38 5.55 3.50
C PHE A 61 17.15 6.71 4.46
N ILE A 62 17.22 7.96 3.98
CA ILE A 62 17.04 9.15 4.82
C ILE A 62 15.62 9.19 5.42
N HIS A 63 14.61 8.91 4.59
CA HIS A 63 13.22 8.76 5.00
C HIS A 63 13.05 7.65 6.06
N SER A 64 13.73 6.51 5.88
CA SER A 64 13.74 5.44 6.89
C SER A 64 14.35 5.87 8.20
N ALA A 65 15.49 6.56 8.17
CA ALA A 65 16.20 6.98 9.36
C ALA A 65 15.34 7.94 10.21
N ARG A 66 14.67 8.91 9.56
CA ARG A 66 13.75 9.84 10.25
C ARG A 66 12.57 9.11 10.90
N ASN A 67 11.89 8.24 10.15
CA ASN A 67 10.71 7.53 10.66
C ASN A 67 11.06 6.49 11.73
N ILE A 68 12.14 5.72 11.57
CA ILE A 68 12.57 4.74 12.58
C ILE A 68 12.96 5.46 13.88
N SER A 69 13.69 6.57 13.80
CA SER A 69 14.07 7.35 14.99
C SER A 69 12.86 7.87 15.77
N LEU A 70 11.77 8.19 15.07
CA LEU A 70 10.51 8.61 15.68
C LEU A 70 9.72 7.45 16.31
N ILE A 71 9.76 6.28 15.67
CA ILE A 71 9.00 5.10 16.10
C ILE A 71 9.65 4.40 17.29
N LEU A 72 10.97 4.37 17.40
CA LEU A 72 11.67 3.65 18.48
C LEU A 72 11.22 4.06 19.90
N PRO A 73 11.12 5.36 20.25
CA PRO A 73 10.58 5.76 21.56
C PRO A 73 9.11 5.37 21.75
N ILE A 74 8.30 5.36 20.69
CA ILE A 74 6.90 4.93 20.74
C ILE A 74 6.85 3.44 21.07
N LEU A 75 7.67 2.61 20.41
CA LEU A 75 7.76 1.19 20.71
C LEU A 75 8.19 0.95 22.16
N GLU A 76 9.13 1.74 22.68
CA GLU A 76 9.55 1.64 24.07
C GLU A 76 8.37 1.89 25.04
N ASP A 77 7.56 2.92 24.79
CA ASP A 77 6.36 3.20 25.56
C ASP A 77 5.32 2.08 25.42
N ILE A 78 5.12 1.52 24.23
CA ILE A 78 4.20 0.38 23.99
C ILE A 78 4.63 -0.85 24.79
N ASN A 79 5.91 -1.24 24.71
CA ASN A 79 6.45 -2.39 25.45
C ASN A 79 6.26 -2.22 26.98
N LYS A 80 6.30 -0.99 27.49
CA LYS A 80 6.16 -0.69 28.91
C LYS A 80 4.70 -0.63 29.37
N LEU A 81 3.84 0.02 28.59
CA LEU A 81 2.49 0.42 29.04
C LEU A 81 1.39 -0.53 28.56
N CYS A 82 1.58 -1.20 27.43
CA CYS A 82 0.60 -2.09 26.83
C CYS A 82 1.26 -3.19 25.96
N PRO A 83 2.16 -4.02 26.52
CA PRO A 83 2.93 -5.01 25.75
C PRO A 83 2.08 -6.06 25.02
N ASN A 84 0.83 -6.23 25.41
CA ASN A 84 -0.11 -7.19 24.80
C ASN A 84 -0.89 -6.61 23.61
N ALA A 85 -0.78 -5.31 23.36
CA ALA A 85 -1.50 -4.63 22.28
C ALA A 85 -1.02 -5.11 20.89
N PHE A 86 -1.92 -5.07 19.92
CA PHE A 86 -1.60 -5.34 18.52
C PHE A 86 -1.31 -4.03 17.77
N LEU A 87 -0.08 -3.89 17.28
CA LEU A 87 0.35 -2.73 16.51
C LEU A 87 0.02 -2.87 15.01
N LEU A 88 -0.76 -1.94 14.48
CA LEU A 88 -1.09 -1.78 13.07
C LEU A 88 -0.24 -0.62 12.49
N ASN A 89 0.78 -0.95 11.69
CA ASN A 89 1.67 0.04 11.10
C ASN A 89 1.26 0.41 9.68
N PHE A 90 0.90 1.68 9.47
CA PHE A 90 0.71 2.32 8.17
C PHE A 90 1.88 3.25 7.80
N THR A 91 2.79 3.53 8.75
CA THR A 91 3.93 4.42 8.50
C THR A 91 4.91 3.80 7.50
N ASN A 92 5.27 4.58 6.48
CA ASN A 92 6.32 4.25 5.52
C ASN A 92 7.71 4.64 6.02
N PRO A 93 8.78 4.01 5.50
CA PRO A 93 8.78 2.90 4.56
C PRO A 93 8.45 1.59 5.27
N MET A 94 7.30 1.00 4.95
CA MET A 94 6.68 -0.04 5.79
C MET A 94 7.61 -1.24 6.00
N GLN A 95 8.26 -1.72 4.95
CA GLN A 95 9.19 -2.85 5.02
C GLN A 95 10.35 -2.59 5.98
N ARG A 96 10.90 -1.38 6.02
CA ARG A 96 12.04 -1.04 6.89
C ARG A 96 11.60 -0.74 8.32
N VAL A 97 10.48 -0.06 8.49
CA VAL A 97 9.86 0.16 9.82
C VAL A 97 9.50 -1.17 10.47
N CYS A 98 8.80 -2.05 9.75
CA CYS A 98 8.45 -3.39 10.23
C CYS A 98 9.69 -4.22 10.54
N THR A 99 10.74 -4.14 9.71
CA THR A 99 12.02 -4.80 9.99
C THR A 99 12.67 -4.26 11.27
N ALA A 100 12.62 -2.95 11.50
CA ALA A 100 13.15 -2.35 12.73
C ALA A 100 12.35 -2.82 13.95
N ILE A 101 11.01 -2.79 13.90
CA ILE A 101 10.13 -3.29 14.97
C ILE A 101 10.48 -4.74 15.32
N ASN A 102 10.55 -5.61 14.32
CA ASN A 102 10.86 -7.03 14.50
C ASN A 102 12.25 -7.29 15.11
N LYS A 103 13.21 -6.39 14.89
CA LYS A 103 14.58 -6.51 15.43
C LYS A 103 14.69 -6.06 16.88
N VAL A 104 13.86 -5.11 17.31
CA VAL A 104 14.04 -4.41 18.60
C VAL A 104 12.94 -4.70 19.62
N SER A 105 11.86 -5.38 19.21
CA SER A 105 10.71 -5.66 20.06
C SER A 105 10.08 -7.01 19.72
N SER A 106 9.32 -7.55 20.67
CA SER A 106 8.53 -8.78 20.55
C SER A 106 7.02 -8.51 20.51
N ILE A 107 6.60 -7.24 20.38
CA ILE A 107 5.19 -6.89 20.28
C ILE A 107 4.53 -7.55 19.08
N LYS A 108 3.23 -7.84 19.19
CA LYS A 108 2.43 -8.31 18.06
C LYS A 108 2.21 -7.14 17.11
N PHE A 109 2.57 -7.29 15.84
CA PHE A 109 2.38 -6.22 14.86
C PHE A 109 2.12 -6.74 13.46
N VAL A 110 1.53 -5.88 12.62
CA VAL A 110 1.37 -6.08 11.18
C VAL A 110 1.57 -4.75 10.45
N GLY A 111 2.26 -4.80 9.32
CA GLY A 111 2.32 -3.68 8.38
C GLY A 111 1.14 -3.73 7.42
N MET A 112 0.42 -2.63 7.26
CA MET A 112 -0.75 -2.52 6.40
C MET A 112 -0.52 -1.53 5.26
N CYS A 113 -0.84 -1.96 4.04
CA CYS A 113 -0.81 -1.13 2.83
C CYS A 113 -1.97 -1.56 1.91
N HIS A 114 -2.45 -0.64 1.08
CA HIS A 114 -3.60 -0.84 0.19
C HIS A 114 -3.19 -1.11 -1.26
N GLN A 115 -1.92 -1.33 -1.58
CA GLN A 115 -1.52 -1.48 -2.98
C GLN A 115 -2.10 -2.71 -3.70
N ILE A 116 -2.52 -3.76 -2.97
CA ILE A 116 -3.18 -4.92 -3.59
C ILE A 116 -4.43 -4.53 -4.42
N TYR A 117 -5.06 -3.39 -4.10
CA TYR A 117 -6.17 -2.84 -4.88
C TYR A 117 -5.77 -2.52 -6.33
N PHE A 118 -4.52 -2.17 -6.60
CA PHE A 118 -4.05 -1.96 -7.98
C PHE A 118 -4.07 -3.25 -8.80
N GLY A 119 -3.81 -4.42 -8.18
CA GLY A 119 -4.02 -5.72 -8.84
C GLY A 119 -5.48 -5.94 -9.24
N TYR A 120 -6.44 -5.48 -8.43
CA TYR A 120 -7.86 -5.52 -8.77
C TYR A 120 -8.23 -4.49 -9.84
N PHE A 121 -7.56 -3.34 -9.88
CA PHE A 121 -7.70 -2.39 -10.97
C PHE A 121 -7.27 -2.99 -12.31
N ILE A 122 -6.11 -3.66 -12.36
CA ILE A 122 -5.65 -4.39 -13.55
C ILE A 122 -6.70 -5.43 -13.99
N LEU A 123 -7.24 -6.22 -13.07
CA LEU A 123 -8.32 -7.16 -13.38
C LEU A 123 -9.56 -6.46 -13.94
N GLY A 124 -9.99 -5.37 -13.30
CA GLY A 124 -11.15 -4.61 -13.76
C GLY A 124 -10.98 -4.03 -15.15
N MET A 125 -9.75 -3.62 -15.51
CA MET A 125 -9.40 -3.15 -16.85
C MET A 125 -9.36 -4.31 -17.86
N ALA A 126 -8.66 -5.40 -17.54
CA ALA A 126 -8.51 -6.56 -18.42
C ALA A 126 -9.83 -7.31 -18.69
N PHE A 127 -10.76 -7.28 -17.73
CA PHE A 127 -12.08 -7.92 -17.82
C PHE A 127 -13.22 -6.90 -17.92
N ALA A 128 -12.94 -5.66 -18.37
CA ALA A 128 -13.93 -4.59 -18.36
C ALA A 128 -15.21 -4.94 -19.11
N LYS A 129 -15.10 -5.61 -20.27
CA LYS A 129 -16.26 -6.06 -21.07
C LYS A 129 -17.12 -7.06 -20.31
N GLU A 130 -16.49 -8.05 -19.69
CA GLU A 130 -17.16 -9.10 -18.91
C GLU A 130 -17.81 -8.54 -17.65
N LEU A 131 -17.21 -7.51 -17.04
CA LEU A 131 -17.70 -6.85 -15.83
C LEU A 131 -18.69 -5.70 -16.12
N GLY A 132 -18.94 -5.37 -17.39
CA GLY A 132 -19.80 -4.25 -17.78
C GLY A 132 -19.22 -2.88 -17.40
N ILE A 133 -17.89 -2.75 -17.35
CA ILE A 133 -17.17 -1.53 -17.00
C ILE A 133 -16.92 -0.70 -18.26
N ASN A 134 -17.30 0.57 -18.23
CA ASN A 134 -16.93 1.54 -19.25
C ASN A 134 -15.59 2.17 -18.89
N ILE A 135 -14.54 1.86 -19.66
CA ILE A 135 -13.21 2.43 -19.48
C ILE A 135 -13.19 3.88 -19.99
N LYS A 136 -12.60 4.80 -19.21
CA LYS A 136 -12.36 6.19 -19.61
C LYS A 136 -11.33 6.29 -20.75
N GLU A 137 -11.35 7.40 -21.49
CA GLU A 137 -10.37 7.63 -22.58
C GLU A 137 -8.91 7.57 -22.11
N ASP A 138 -8.61 8.09 -20.91
CA ASP A 138 -7.30 7.91 -20.28
C ASP A 138 -7.38 6.69 -19.32
N PRO A 139 -6.73 5.57 -19.66
CA PRO A 139 -6.80 4.35 -18.86
C PRO A 139 -5.81 4.38 -17.69
N ARG A 140 -4.92 5.37 -17.60
CA ARG A 140 -3.85 5.44 -16.61
C ARG A 140 -4.37 5.71 -15.22
N PHE A 141 -3.67 5.13 -14.25
CA PHE A 141 -3.78 5.51 -12.86
C PHE A 141 -3.03 6.82 -12.62
N VAL A 142 -3.72 7.78 -12.00
CA VAL A 142 -3.16 9.08 -11.65
C VAL A 142 -3.58 9.41 -10.22
N TRP A 143 -2.64 9.84 -9.39
CA TRP A 143 -2.89 10.29 -8.01
C TRP A 143 -3.60 11.65 -7.97
N LYS A 144 -4.87 11.68 -8.38
CA LYS A 144 -5.80 12.81 -8.29
C LYS A 144 -7.17 12.30 -7.82
N ASP A 145 -7.89 13.08 -7.02
CA ASP A 145 -9.13 12.65 -6.36
C ASP A 145 -10.15 11.99 -7.32
N GLU A 146 -10.40 12.61 -8.48
CA GLU A 146 -11.34 12.09 -9.50
C GLU A 146 -10.89 10.76 -10.15
N PHE A 147 -9.59 10.51 -10.20
CA PHE A 147 -9.01 9.25 -10.69
C PHE A 147 -9.02 8.18 -9.61
N MET A 148 -8.89 8.56 -8.33
CA MET A 148 -9.01 7.64 -7.20
C MET A 148 -10.41 7.04 -7.13
N ASP A 149 -11.47 7.85 -7.26
CA ASP A 149 -12.85 7.35 -7.28
C ASP A 149 -13.09 6.36 -8.42
N TYR A 150 -12.54 6.64 -9.60
CA TYR A 150 -12.62 5.76 -10.76
C TYR A 150 -11.88 4.44 -10.51
N HIS A 151 -10.64 4.52 -10.02
CA HIS A 151 -9.82 3.36 -9.66
C HIS A 151 -10.52 2.49 -8.61
N PHE A 152 -11.07 3.08 -7.54
CA PHE A 152 -11.79 2.33 -6.50
C PHE A 152 -13.04 1.65 -7.03
N LYS A 153 -13.82 2.32 -7.89
CA LYS A 153 -15.02 1.70 -8.49
C LYS A 153 -14.66 0.46 -9.31
N ILE A 154 -13.63 0.56 -10.15
CA ILE A 154 -13.17 -0.57 -10.98
C ILE A 154 -12.59 -1.68 -10.12
N SER A 155 -11.73 -1.34 -9.15
CA SER A 155 -11.12 -2.31 -8.24
C SER A 155 -12.18 -3.05 -7.43
N ASN A 156 -13.11 -2.32 -6.81
CA ASN A 156 -14.21 -2.92 -6.03
C ASN A 156 -15.09 -3.81 -6.89
N LYS A 157 -15.38 -3.41 -8.15
CA LYS A 157 -16.14 -4.24 -9.06
C LYS A 157 -15.41 -5.54 -9.37
N ALA A 158 -14.12 -5.50 -9.68
CA ALA A 158 -13.32 -6.70 -9.92
C ALA A 158 -13.23 -7.59 -8.67
N MET A 159 -13.12 -7.00 -7.48
CA MET A 159 -13.10 -7.72 -6.20
C MET A 159 -14.37 -8.51 -5.92
N GLU A 160 -15.52 -8.16 -6.50
CA GLU A 160 -16.75 -8.96 -6.35
C GLU A 160 -16.62 -10.34 -7.01
N TYR A 161 -15.80 -10.45 -8.07
CA TYR A 161 -15.73 -11.64 -8.92
C TYR A 161 -14.43 -12.43 -8.77
N PHE A 162 -13.34 -11.78 -8.35
CA PHE A 162 -12.02 -12.38 -8.36
C PHE A 162 -11.35 -12.33 -6.98
N ASP A 163 -10.53 -13.34 -6.70
CA ASP A 163 -9.57 -13.38 -5.60
C ASP A 163 -8.14 -13.35 -6.15
N ILE A 164 -7.32 -12.47 -5.59
CA ILE A 164 -5.88 -12.38 -5.89
C ILE A 164 -5.07 -12.99 -4.75
N LYS A 165 -4.12 -13.85 -5.11
CA LYS A 165 -2.97 -14.18 -4.25
C LYS A 165 -1.75 -13.44 -4.76
N ALA A 166 -1.06 -12.73 -3.87
CA ALA A 166 0.14 -11.98 -4.21
C ALA A 166 1.23 -12.16 -3.14
N ALA A 167 2.49 -11.99 -3.52
CA ALA A 167 3.63 -12.03 -2.60
C ALA A 167 4.74 -11.07 -3.03
N GLY A 168 5.57 -10.67 -2.07
CA GLY A 168 6.69 -9.77 -2.28
C GLY A 168 6.91 -8.89 -1.06
N ILE A 169 7.57 -7.76 -1.25
CA ILE A 169 7.70 -6.73 -0.21
C ILE A 169 6.72 -5.60 -0.48
N ASN A 170 6.48 -4.76 0.53
CA ASN A 170 5.69 -3.54 0.36
C ASN A 170 6.24 -2.70 -0.81
N HIS A 171 5.34 -2.24 -1.70
CA HIS A 171 5.67 -1.50 -2.93
C HIS A 171 6.51 -2.27 -3.94
N PHE A 172 6.60 -3.58 -3.80
CA PHE A 172 7.20 -4.48 -4.80
C PHE A 172 6.60 -5.89 -4.65
N THR A 173 5.30 -5.97 -4.85
CA THR A 173 4.49 -7.19 -4.71
C THR A 173 4.05 -7.68 -6.09
N TRP A 174 3.97 -8.99 -6.27
CA TRP A 174 3.65 -9.65 -7.54
C TRP A 174 2.45 -10.58 -7.38
N MET A 175 1.56 -10.58 -8.37
CA MET A 175 0.43 -11.49 -8.48
C MET A 175 0.94 -12.90 -8.75
N LEU A 176 0.49 -13.88 -7.96
CA LEU A 176 0.91 -15.28 -8.08
C LEU A 176 -0.21 -16.20 -8.58
N ASP A 177 -1.45 -15.87 -8.25
CA ASP A 177 -2.64 -16.66 -8.58
C ASP A 177 -3.86 -15.73 -8.64
N VAL A 178 -4.79 -16.03 -9.54
CA VAL A 178 -6.08 -15.33 -9.63
C VAL A 178 -7.17 -16.36 -9.84
N ARG A 179 -8.20 -16.29 -9.01
CA ARG A 179 -9.34 -17.20 -9.09
C ARG A 179 -10.65 -16.46 -9.21
N GLU A 180 -11.57 -17.02 -9.97
CA GLU A 180 -12.98 -16.65 -9.90
C GLU A 180 -13.56 -17.08 -8.54
N LYS A 181 -14.26 -16.18 -7.86
CA LYS A 181 -14.85 -16.43 -6.54
C LYS A 181 -15.97 -17.46 -6.57
N GLU A 182 -16.81 -17.41 -7.60
CA GLU A 182 -17.97 -18.30 -7.71
C GLU A 182 -17.56 -19.74 -8.02
N THR A 183 -16.59 -19.92 -8.93
CA THR A 183 -16.24 -21.24 -9.48
C THR A 183 -14.95 -21.82 -8.89
N GLY A 184 -14.09 -20.98 -8.29
CA GLY A 184 -12.74 -21.34 -7.85
C GLY A 184 -11.74 -21.55 -9.00
N ARG A 185 -12.17 -21.30 -10.25
CA ARG A 185 -11.36 -21.51 -11.47
C ARG A 185 -10.15 -20.58 -11.46
N ASP A 186 -8.98 -21.14 -11.71
CA ASP A 186 -7.76 -20.37 -12.00
C ASP A 186 -7.89 -19.67 -13.36
N ILE A 187 -7.78 -18.35 -13.33
CA ILE A 187 -7.84 -17.48 -14.50
C ILE A 187 -6.55 -16.69 -14.72
N TYR A 188 -5.46 -16.98 -13.98
CA TYR A 188 -4.24 -16.19 -14.08
C TYR A 188 -3.64 -16.26 -15.48
N GLY A 189 -3.65 -17.44 -16.11
CA GLY A 189 -3.24 -17.60 -17.52
C GLY A 189 -4.15 -16.89 -18.53
N VAL A 190 -5.42 -16.65 -18.18
CA VAL A 190 -6.34 -15.84 -19.01
C VAL A 190 -6.03 -14.37 -18.85
N LEU A 191 -5.81 -13.90 -17.61
CA LEU A 191 -5.38 -12.54 -17.33
C LEU A 191 -4.09 -12.19 -18.07
N LYS A 192 -3.06 -13.05 -18.02
CA LYS A 192 -1.81 -12.85 -18.75
C LYS A 192 -2.00 -12.63 -20.25
N LYS A 193 -2.95 -13.31 -20.88
CA LYS A 193 -3.27 -13.09 -22.30
C LYS A 193 -3.93 -11.74 -22.51
N LYS A 194 -4.89 -11.38 -21.64
CA LYS A 194 -5.60 -10.10 -21.67
C LYS A 194 -4.70 -8.89 -21.39
N MET A 195 -3.59 -9.06 -20.65
CA MET A 195 -2.59 -8.00 -20.48
C MET A 195 -2.08 -7.50 -21.83
N ASN A 196 -1.90 -8.39 -22.82
CA ASN A 196 -1.45 -8.02 -24.17
C ASN A 196 -2.51 -7.27 -24.98
N ASP A 197 -3.78 -7.31 -24.54
CA ASP A 197 -4.90 -6.62 -25.20
C ASP A 197 -5.16 -5.24 -24.58
N LEU A 198 -4.45 -4.88 -23.49
CA LEU A 198 -4.60 -3.58 -22.85
C LEU A 198 -3.96 -2.47 -23.71
N PRO A 199 -4.48 -1.23 -23.64
CA PRO A 199 -3.89 -0.11 -24.37
C PRO A 199 -2.41 0.08 -24.00
N PRO A 200 -1.52 0.44 -24.95
CA PRO A 200 -0.10 0.70 -24.65
C PRO A 200 0.11 1.79 -23.58
N GLU A 201 -0.84 2.72 -23.45
CA GLU A 201 -0.80 3.80 -22.48
C GLU A 201 -1.13 3.33 -21.05
N PHE A 202 -1.75 2.15 -20.88
CA PHE A 202 -2.13 1.64 -19.58
C PHE A 202 -0.89 1.16 -18.82
N GLU A 203 -0.38 1.95 -17.88
CA GLU A 203 0.67 1.52 -16.95
C GLU A 203 1.88 0.88 -17.66
N PRO A 204 2.59 1.63 -18.53
CA PRO A 204 3.62 1.06 -19.41
C PRO A 204 4.72 0.34 -18.66
N LEU A 205 5.11 0.81 -17.46
CA LEU A 205 6.09 0.12 -16.62
C LEU A 205 5.55 -1.21 -16.07
N THR A 206 4.27 -1.29 -15.72
CA THR A 206 3.62 -2.55 -15.31
C THR A 206 3.64 -3.55 -16.46
N GLN A 207 3.34 -3.11 -17.68
CA GLN A 207 3.38 -3.96 -18.87
C GLN A 207 4.82 -4.43 -19.17
N GLU A 208 5.81 -3.54 -19.13
CA GLU A 208 7.22 -3.89 -19.35
C GLU A 208 7.73 -4.89 -18.31
N LEU A 209 7.40 -4.70 -17.02
CA LEU A 209 7.75 -5.65 -15.97
C LEU A 209 7.06 -7.01 -16.19
N PHE A 210 5.81 -7.01 -16.64
CA PHE A 210 5.11 -8.24 -16.98
C PHE A 210 5.79 -8.98 -18.14
N GLU A 211 6.20 -8.29 -19.20
CA GLU A 211 6.93 -8.89 -20.32
C GLU A 211 8.27 -9.50 -19.91
N ILE A 212 9.02 -8.82 -19.03
CA ILE A 212 10.33 -9.28 -18.57
C ILE A 212 10.21 -10.49 -17.63
N PHE A 213 9.29 -10.43 -16.68
CA PHE A 213 9.23 -11.39 -15.58
C PHE A 213 8.16 -12.47 -15.75
N ASP A 214 7.21 -12.32 -16.67
CA ASP A 214 6.01 -13.16 -16.79
C ASP A 214 5.20 -13.23 -15.48
N TYR A 215 5.28 -12.18 -14.66
CA TYR A 215 4.47 -11.97 -13.47
C TYR A 215 3.93 -10.55 -13.46
N ILE A 216 2.68 -10.36 -13.04
CA ILE A 216 2.05 -9.04 -13.02
C ILE A 216 2.35 -8.35 -11.68
N PRO A 217 3.03 -7.20 -11.67
CA PRO A 217 3.24 -6.46 -10.43
C PRO A 217 1.89 -5.88 -9.96
N VAL A 218 1.66 -5.91 -8.65
CA VAL A 218 0.46 -5.34 -8.01
C VAL A 218 0.77 -4.06 -7.24
N ALA A 219 2.00 -3.58 -7.31
CA ALA A 219 2.35 -2.23 -6.90
C ALA A 219 2.15 -1.32 -8.12
N GLY A 220 1.21 -0.36 -8.01
CA GLY A 220 1.08 0.72 -8.98
C GLY A 220 2.11 1.82 -8.79
#